data_AF-A0A7D8V114-F1
#
_entry.id   AF-A0A7D8V114-F1
#
_cell.length_a   1.000
_cell.length_b   1.000
_cell.length_c   1.000
_cell.angle_alpha   90.00
_cell.angle_beta   90.00
_cell.angle_gamma   90.00
#
_symmetry.space_group_name_H-M   'P 1'
#
loop_
_entity.id
_entity.type
_entity.pdbx_description
1 polymer ?
#
loop_
_entity_poly.entity_id
_entity_poly.type
_entity_poly.pdbx_seq_one_letter_code
_entity_poly.pdbx_strand_id
1 'polypeptide(L)'
;MTDAQPEASSKLVDALVVRLRRRQIVGSRNVALATAALVQNIVRSVKYTTIDELLSIIRDVGRRLVEANPKELAAGNIVRRIMRLIREEYRAAAAARLSQPPSIPGTPYAGPGTPGFVTPPTQYFSITTASSSVPSTPVITRQASLSNFVAMRHSRVQLERSGAERQGAVLDFSASTNSLFATPLGHRGSRSGTLVDADEWEAQQAREGAEFARQAGKLKPVLIQAIDEVIGEVETTHEDVARGAKEHIHSSEVILTLGHSRTVEAFLKQAFRDRKFTVIVLESAPSFLGQAMAGNLASAGIPTILIPDASLHAIMPRVTKVLLGAHSVSANGGLFALAGSLAAVLAAKTHAKPVVVTTGQFKFAPVWNLYHEYDALDFQGPGPVIGYDHTGGGGGFEGVEVSDPHYDYIRPELINLYATNVGDHPPSYIYRIIKEAYDDEDIEL
;
A
#
# COMPACT_ATOMS: atom_id res chain seq x y z
N MET A 1 -4.57 16.51 -35.83
CA MET A 1 -3.61 17.05 -34.84
C MET A 1 -3.74 16.29 -33.51
N THR A 2 -3.57 14.95 -33.50
CA THR A 2 -3.92 14.11 -32.33
C THR A 2 -2.84 13.11 -31.87
N ASP A 3 -1.65 13.11 -32.47
CA ASP A 3 -0.58 12.14 -32.16
C ASP A 3 0.51 12.63 -31.17
N ALA A 4 0.41 13.83 -30.60
CA ALA A 4 1.48 14.40 -29.78
C ALA A 4 1.49 13.94 -28.29
N GLN A 5 0.46 13.24 -27.81
CA GLN A 5 0.32 12.90 -26.38
C GLN A 5 1.08 11.66 -25.88
N PRO A 6 1.24 10.54 -26.63
CA PRO A 6 2.00 9.39 -26.13
C PRO A 6 3.50 9.66 -25.97
N GLU A 7 4.07 10.60 -26.75
CA GLU A 7 5.49 10.96 -26.64
C GLU A 7 5.86 11.64 -25.31
N ALA A 8 4.98 12.50 -24.79
CA ALA A 8 5.28 13.28 -23.59
C ALA A 8 5.37 12.37 -22.35
N SER A 9 4.43 11.43 -22.22
CA SER A 9 4.42 10.46 -21.13
C SER A 9 5.60 9.49 -21.25
N SER A 10 5.97 9.07 -22.46
CA SER A 10 7.17 8.26 -22.68
C SER A 10 8.46 8.98 -22.24
N LYS A 11 8.60 10.27 -22.57
CA LYS A 11 9.77 11.09 -22.16
C LYS A 11 9.89 11.18 -20.64
N LEU A 12 8.78 11.25 -19.90
CA LEU A 12 8.79 11.27 -18.44
C LEU A 12 9.23 9.92 -17.84
N VAL A 13 8.77 8.81 -18.43
CA VAL A 13 9.21 7.46 -18.04
C VAL A 13 10.72 7.32 -18.27
N ASP A 14 11.21 7.72 -19.44
CA ASP A 14 12.64 7.67 -19.78
C ASP A 14 13.48 8.50 -18.80
N ALA A 15 13.00 9.71 -18.48
CA ALA A 15 13.66 10.57 -17.52
C ALA A 15 13.75 9.92 -16.13
N LEU A 16 12.67 9.31 -15.63
CA LEU A 16 12.71 8.64 -14.33
C LEU A 16 13.62 7.40 -14.35
N VAL A 17 13.56 6.59 -15.42
CA VAL A 17 14.44 5.43 -15.62
C VAL A 17 15.91 5.84 -15.59
N VAL A 18 16.29 6.92 -16.28
CA VAL A 18 17.67 7.44 -16.26
C VAL A 18 18.06 7.90 -14.86
N ARG A 19 17.17 8.59 -14.14
CA ARG A 19 17.42 9.04 -12.76
C ARG A 19 17.60 7.87 -11.78
N LEU A 20 16.84 6.78 -11.95
CA LEU A 20 16.97 5.56 -11.16
C LEU A 20 18.28 4.83 -11.47
N ARG A 21 18.62 4.64 -12.75
CA ARG A 21 19.90 4.00 -13.15
C ARG A 21 21.11 4.75 -12.64
N ARG A 22 21.07 6.09 -12.65
CA ARG A 22 22.15 6.95 -12.15
C ARG A 22 22.14 7.15 -10.64
N ARG A 23 21.25 6.47 -9.89
CA ARG A 23 21.08 6.64 -8.43
C ARG A 23 20.93 8.10 -7.99
N GLN A 24 20.27 8.94 -8.81
CA GLN A 24 20.01 10.34 -8.46
C GLN A 24 18.84 10.50 -7.50
N ILE A 25 17.92 9.52 -7.50
CA ILE A 25 16.83 9.43 -6.53
C ILE A 25 17.16 8.23 -5.65
N VAL A 26 17.56 8.51 -4.41
CA VAL A 26 17.91 7.48 -3.42
C VAL A 26 16.86 7.45 -2.32
N GLY A 27 16.57 6.24 -1.86
CA GLY A 27 15.72 5.96 -0.72
C GLY A 27 14.29 5.59 -1.11
N SER A 28 13.80 4.54 -0.45
CA SER A 28 12.52 3.90 -0.75
C SER A 28 11.33 4.87 -0.84
N ARG A 29 11.25 5.88 0.06
CA ARG A 29 10.15 6.87 0.05
C ARG A 29 10.22 7.79 -1.17
N ASN A 30 11.40 8.28 -1.51
CA ASN A 30 11.56 9.22 -2.63
C ASN A 30 11.27 8.52 -3.96
N VAL A 31 11.72 7.27 -4.10
CA VAL A 31 11.43 6.40 -5.25
C VAL A 31 9.93 6.10 -5.35
N ALA A 32 9.29 5.75 -4.22
CA ALA A 32 7.86 5.48 -4.17
C ALA A 32 7.02 6.68 -4.61
N LEU A 33 7.30 7.88 -4.09
CA LEU A 33 6.59 9.11 -4.45
C LEU A 33 6.80 9.50 -5.93
N ALA A 34 8.03 9.42 -6.42
CA ALA A 34 8.32 9.71 -7.82
C ALA A 34 7.63 8.72 -8.76
N THR A 35 7.55 7.45 -8.38
CA THR A 35 6.86 6.39 -9.14
C THR A 35 5.36 6.61 -9.16
N ALA A 36 4.74 6.88 -8.00
CA ALA A 36 3.31 7.15 -7.90
C ALA A 36 2.90 8.39 -8.72
N ALA A 37 3.68 9.48 -8.64
CA ALA A 37 3.44 10.69 -9.42
C ALA A 37 3.58 10.45 -10.93
N LEU A 38 4.54 9.62 -11.35
CA LEU A 38 4.68 9.23 -12.76
C LEU A 38 3.45 8.45 -13.24
N VAL A 39 3.02 7.42 -12.50
CA VAL A 39 1.84 6.62 -12.85
C VAL A 39 0.60 7.49 -12.90
N GLN A 40 0.42 8.42 -11.96
CA GLN A 40 -0.69 9.36 -11.97
C GLN A 40 -0.71 10.23 -13.25
N ASN A 41 0.44 10.77 -13.66
CA ASN A 41 0.56 11.55 -14.89
C ASN A 41 0.25 10.73 -16.15
N ILE A 42 0.60 9.44 -16.14
CA ILE A 42 0.24 8.49 -17.20
C ILE A 42 -1.28 8.29 -17.23
N VAL A 43 -1.93 7.96 -16.12
CA VAL A 43 -3.40 7.77 -16.05
C VAL A 43 -4.15 9.04 -16.49
N ARG A 44 -3.62 10.22 -16.16
CA ARG A 44 -4.20 11.52 -16.55
C ARG A 44 -4.13 11.78 -18.06
N SER A 45 -3.02 11.41 -18.70
CA SER A 45 -2.73 11.74 -20.11
C SER A 45 -3.18 10.66 -21.10
N VAL A 46 -3.08 9.39 -20.73
CA VAL A 46 -3.35 8.26 -21.62
C VAL A 46 -4.84 8.15 -21.92
N LYS A 47 -5.16 7.96 -23.20
CA LYS A 47 -6.50 7.57 -23.64
C LYS A 47 -6.54 6.05 -23.67
N TYR A 48 -7.50 5.46 -22.97
CA TYR A 48 -7.74 4.03 -22.94
C TYR A 48 -9.23 3.77 -23.14
N THR A 49 -9.54 2.66 -23.78
CA THR A 49 -10.93 2.24 -24.03
C THR A 49 -11.38 1.18 -23.03
N THR A 50 -10.49 0.26 -22.67
CA THR A 50 -10.69 -0.79 -21.67
C THR A 50 -9.72 -0.60 -20.51
N ILE A 51 -10.02 -1.23 -19.37
CA ILE A 51 -9.12 -1.17 -18.21
C ILE A 51 -7.92 -2.08 -18.39
N ASP A 52 -8.08 -3.20 -19.08
CA ASP A 52 -6.96 -4.10 -19.39
C ASP A 52 -5.88 -3.40 -20.22
N GLU A 53 -6.29 -2.51 -21.14
CA GLU A 53 -5.37 -1.64 -21.88
C GLU A 53 -4.59 -0.70 -20.94
N LEU A 54 -5.28 -0.05 -19.99
CA LEU A 54 -4.63 0.80 -18.99
C LEU A 54 -3.67 0.02 -18.09
N LEU A 55 -4.09 -1.14 -17.60
CA LEU A 55 -3.27 -2.01 -16.75
C LEU A 55 -2.04 -2.52 -17.50
N SER A 56 -2.16 -2.86 -18.78
CA SER A 56 -1.03 -3.24 -19.63
C SER A 56 0.00 -2.11 -19.73
N ILE A 57 -0.45 -0.87 -19.98
CA ILE A 57 0.44 0.29 -20.06
C ILE A 57 1.17 0.52 -18.73
N ILE A 58 0.46 0.44 -17.61
CA ILE A 58 1.04 0.60 -16.28
C ILE A 58 2.04 -0.52 -15.98
N ARG A 59 1.73 -1.76 -16.37
CA ARG A 59 2.63 -2.92 -16.23
C ARG A 59 3.92 -2.73 -17.01
N ASP A 60 3.84 -2.29 -18.26
CA ASP A 60 5.01 -2.03 -19.10
C ASP A 60 5.90 -0.94 -18.50
N VAL A 61 5.31 0.13 -17.96
CA VAL A 61 6.07 1.16 -17.23
C VAL A 61 6.70 0.57 -15.97
N GLY A 62 5.96 -0.25 -15.21
CA GLY A 62 6.46 -0.95 -14.04
C GLY A 62 7.67 -1.80 -14.33
N ARG A 63 7.60 -2.64 -15.37
CA ARG A 63 8.71 -3.47 -15.82
C ARG A 63 9.96 -2.65 -16.12
N ARG A 64 9.81 -1.57 -16.89
CA ARG A 64 10.93 -0.67 -17.24
C ARG A 64 11.56 0.00 -16.02
N LEU A 65 10.77 0.34 -15.00
CA LEU A 65 11.28 0.91 -13.75
C LEU A 65 11.99 -0.13 -12.89
N VAL A 66 11.46 -1.35 -12.81
CA VAL A 66 12.10 -2.46 -12.08
C VAL A 66 13.41 -2.87 -12.76
N GLU A 67 13.45 -2.97 -14.08
CA GLU A 67 14.68 -3.22 -14.85
C GLU A 67 15.72 -2.09 -14.70
N ALA A 68 15.27 -0.86 -14.46
CA ALA A 68 16.17 0.28 -14.26
C ALA A 68 16.96 0.17 -12.95
N ASN A 69 16.33 -0.32 -11.89
CA ASN A 69 16.99 -0.58 -10.62
C ASN A 69 16.25 -1.71 -9.86
N PRO A 70 16.61 -2.99 -10.09
CA PRO A 70 15.87 -4.13 -9.54
C PRO A 70 15.95 -4.23 -8.01
N LYS A 71 16.88 -3.51 -7.39
CA LYS A 71 17.09 -3.51 -5.94
C LYS A 71 16.18 -2.54 -5.21
N GLU A 72 15.69 -1.52 -5.90
CA GLU A 72 14.72 -0.57 -5.34
C GLU A 72 13.29 -1.09 -5.53
N LEU A 73 12.93 -2.08 -4.71
CA LEU A 73 11.64 -2.79 -4.77
C LEU A 73 10.44 -1.86 -4.55
N ALA A 74 10.64 -0.71 -3.89
CA ALA A 74 9.59 0.28 -3.65
C ALA A 74 8.91 0.77 -4.94
N ALA A 75 9.64 0.90 -6.06
CA ALA A 75 9.05 1.30 -7.34
C ALA A 75 8.02 0.27 -7.83
N GLY A 76 8.43 -1.00 -7.92
CA GLY A 76 7.55 -2.08 -8.34
C GLY A 76 6.37 -2.29 -7.38
N ASN A 77 6.61 -2.19 -6.07
CA ASN A 77 5.57 -2.30 -5.05
C ASN A 77 4.47 -1.26 -5.22
N ILE A 78 4.84 0.01 -5.45
CA ILE A 78 3.86 1.08 -5.71
C ILE A 78 3.07 0.81 -7.00
N VAL A 79 3.73 0.34 -8.06
CA VAL A 79 3.04 0.00 -9.32
C VAL A 79 2.01 -1.10 -9.09
N ARG A 80 2.38 -2.21 -8.44
CA ARG A 80 1.47 -3.30 -8.10
C ARG A 80 0.29 -2.85 -7.25
N ARG A 81 0.56 -1.99 -6.27
CA ARG A 81 -0.48 -1.42 -5.40
C ARG A 81 -1.48 -0.59 -6.20
N ILE A 82 -1.00 0.27 -7.09
CA ILE A 82 -1.86 1.10 -7.93
C ILE A 82 -2.68 0.22 -8.89
N MET A 83 -2.08 -0.81 -9.48
CA MET A 83 -2.80 -1.75 -10.35
C MET A 83 -3.94 -2.46 -9.62
N ARG A 84 -3.69 -3.00 -8.42
CA ARG A 84 -4.74 -3.59 -7.57
C ARG A 84 -5.84 -2.59 -7.26
N LEU A 85 -5.46 -1.38 -6.83
CA LEU A 85 -6.42 -0.33 -6.49
C LEU A 85 -7.31 0.05 -7.69
N ILE A 86 -6.75 0.11 -8.90
CA ILE A 86 -7.53 0.33 -10.13
C ILE A 86 -8.51 -0.82 -10.36
N ARG A 87 -8.11 -2.08 -10.15
CA ARG A 87 -9.02 -3.23 -10.26
C ARG A 87 -10.13 -3.19 -9.23
N GLU A 88 -9.82 -2.83 -7.98
CA GLU A 88 -10.80 -2.74 -6.89
C GLU A 88 -11.84 -1.65 -7.15
N GLU A 89 -11.41 -0.44 -7.50
CA GLU A 89 -12.31 0.67 -7.84
C GLU A 89 -13.18 0.36 -9.06
N TYR A 90 -12.62 -0.33 -10.06
CA TYR A 90 -13.41 -0.79 -11.20
C TYR A 90 -14.46 -1.83 -10.82
N ARG A 91 -14.08 -2.85 -10.04
CA ARG A 91 -15.03 -3.89 -9.57
C ARG A 91 -16.14 -3.28 -8.72
N ALA A 92 -15.80 -2.32 -7.85
CA ALA A 92 -16.77 -1.59 -7.05
C ALA A 92 -17.74 -0.78 -7.93
N ALA A 93 -17.23 -0.07 -8.94
CA ALA A 93 -18.06 0.68 -9.88
C ALA A 93 -18.94 -0.22 -10.76
N ALA A 94 -18.43 -1.40 -11.17
CA ALA A 94 -19.19 -2.40 -11.92
C ALA A 94 -20.35 -2.96 -11.09
N ALA A 95 -20.07 -3.38 -9.85
CA ALA A 95 -21.06 -3.92 -8.92
C ALA A 95 -22.15 -2.88 -8.58
N ALA A 96 -21.77 -1.63 -8.38
CA ALA A 96 -22.72 -0.55 -8.11
C ALA A 96 -23.72 -0.37 -9.26
N ARG A 97 -23.31 -0.53 -10.52
CA ARG A 97 -24.22 -0.48 -11.67
C ARG A 97 -25.11 -1.71 -11.78
N LEU A 98 -24.57 -2.90 -11.56
CA LEU A 98 -25.35 -4.15 -11.58
C LEU A 98 -26.43 -4.17 -10.49
N SER A 99 -26.19 -3.49 -9.37
CA SER A 99 -27.15 -3.37 -8.26
C SER A 99 -28.25 -2.31 -8.47
N GLN A 100 -28.19 -1.50 -9.53
CA GLN A 100 -29.28 -0.58 -9.86
C GLN A 100 -30.45 -1.39 -10.44
N PRO A 101 -31.66 -1.35 -9.84
CA PRO A 101 -32.81 -1.99 -10.44
C PRO A 101 -33.08 -1.35 -11.81
N PRO A 102 -33.47 -2.14 -12.84
CA PRO A 102 -33.79 -1.60 -14.15
C PRO A 102 -34.82 -0.51 -13.95
N SER A 103 -34.50 0.69 -14.46
CA SER A 103 -35.41 1.82 -14.43
C SER A 103 -36.66 1.36 -15.19
N ILE A 104 -37.77 1.14 -14.48
CA ILE A 104 -39.04 0.78 -15.10
C ILE A 104 -39.31 1.84 -16.17
N PRO A 105 -39.41 1.48 -17.46
CA PRO A 105 -39.77 2.43 -18.51
C PRO A 105 -41.09 3.07 -18.10
N GLY A 106 -41.13 4.40 -18.03
CA GLY A 106 -42.30 5.15 -17.60
C GLY A 106 -43.55 4.60 -18.29
N THR A 107 -44.51 4.14 -17.48
CA THR A 107 -45.78 3.62 -17.98
C THR A 107 -46.39 4.65 -18.93
N PRO A 108 -46.69 4.30 -20.19
CA PRO A 108 -47.43 5.18 -21.08
C PRO A 108 -48.77 5.48 -20.42
N TYR A 109 -49.08 6.76 -20.26
CA TYR A 109 -50.37 7.23 -19.75
C TYR A 109 -51.45 6.85 -20.78
N ALA A 110 -52.06 5.68 -20.61
CA ALA A 110 -53.20 5.22 -21.40
C ALA A 110 -54.36 4.91 -20.45
N GLY A 111 -54.97 5.97 -19.91
CA GLY A 111 -56.27 5.87 -19.27
C GLY A 111 -57.38 6.04 -20.32
N PRO A 112 -58.37 5.14 -20.42
CA PRO A 112 -59.55 5.39 -21.24
C PRO A 112 -60.41 6.49 -20.61
N GLY A 113 -60.80 7.46 -21.42
CA GLY A 113 -61.59 8.62 -21.00
C GLY A 113 -62.98 8.21 -20.50
N THR A 114 -63.33 8.68 -19.30
CA THR A 114 -64.71 8.74 -18.81
C THR A 114 -65.27 10.15 -19.07
N PRO A 115 -66.38 10.29 -19.82
CA PRO A 115 -66.97 11.58 -20.14
C PRO A 115 -67.88 12.08 -19.02
N GLY A 116 -67.78 13.38 -18.73
CA GLY A 116 -68.82 14.16 -18.04
C GLY A 116 -68.48 14.55 -16.61
N PHE A 117 -68.11 15.82 -16.42
CA PHE A 117 -68.88 16.79 -15.64
C PHE A 117 -68.26 18.17 -15.84
N VAL A 118 -69.06 19.09 -16.38
CA VAL A 118 -68.71 20.48 -16.65
C VAL A 118 -69.20 21.31 -15.47
N THR A 119 -68.35 22.14 -14.86
CA THR A 119 -68.75 23.38 -14.18
C THR A 119 -67.65 24.46 -14.29
N PRO A 120 -68.00 25.76 -14.37
CA PRO A 120 -67.15 26.82 -14.91
C PRO A 120 -66.47 27.71 -13.81
N PRO A 121 -65.63 28.68 -14.19
CA PRO A 121 -64.69 29.37 -13.30
C PRO A 121 -65.17 30.74 -12.81
N THR A 122 -65.00 31.07 -11.52
CA THR A 122 -64.98 32.46 -10.96
C THR A 122 -64.50 32.40 -9.50
N GLN A 123 -63.33 32.96 -9.17
CA GLN A 123 -63.09 34.28 -8.56
C GLN A 123 -63.61 34.50 -7.10
N TYR A 124 -62.66 34.95 -6.27
CA TYR A 124 -62.76 35.82 -5.08
C TYR A 124 -62.59 35.29 -3.63
N PHE A 125 -61.64 35.97 -2.96
CA PHE A 125 -61.49 36.41 -1.56
C PHE A 125 -61.34 35.43 -0.37
N SER A 126 -60.12 35.50 0.20
CA SER A 126 -59.71 35.73 1.61
C SER A 126 -60.74 35.61 2.75
N ILE A 127 -60.37 34.91 3.84
CA ILE A 127 -60.13 35.48 5.20
C ILE A 127 -59.90 34.37 6.28
N THR A 128 -58.76 34.51 6.97
CA THR A 128 -58.36 34.26 8.38
C THR A 128 -58.62 32.95 9.18
N THR A 129 -57.50 32.56 9.81
CA THR A 129 -57.25 32.15 11.22
C THR A 129 -57.38 30.70 11.71
N ALA A 130 -56.21 30.20 12.16
CA ALA A 130 -55.91 29.31 13.29
C ALA A 130 -56.47 27.87 13.23
N SER A 131 -55.76 26.78 13.52
CA SER A 131 -54.47 26.55 14.16
C SER A 131 -54.10 25.06 14.00
N SER A 132 -52.84 24.74 14.27
CA SER A 132 -52.29 23.43 14.68
C SER A 132 -51.85 22.41 13.61
N SER A 133 -50.58 22.03 13.78
CA SER A 133 -49.94 20.73 13.54
C SER A 133 -49.36 20.37 12.16
N VAL A 134 -48.07 19.98 12.24
CA VAL A 134 -47.24 19.21 11.29
C VAL A 134 -46.56 19.99 10.14
N PRO A 135 -45.23 20.24 10.19
CA PRO A 135 -44.47 20.55 8.98
C PRO A 135 -44.17 19.25 8.23
N SER A 136 -44.73 19.13 7.04
CA SER A 136 -44.30 18.18 6.02
C SER A 136 -42.90 18.57 5.50
N THR A 137 -42.12 17.53 5.26
CA THR A 137 -40.75 17.51 4.75
C THR A 137 -40.51 18.40 3.53
N PRO A 138 -39.38 19.13 3.44
CA PRO A 138 -38.92 19.68 2.16
C PRO A 138 -38.50 18.54 1.24
N VAL A 139 -38.88 18.65 -0.04
CA VAL A 139 -38.38 17.82 -1.13
C VAL A 139 -36.86 18.00 -1.21
N ILE A 140 -36.12 16.99 -0.77
CA ILE A 140 -34.67 16.93 -0.90
C ILE A 140 -34.36 16.49 -2.34
N THR A 141 -33.93 17.43 -3.17
CA THR A 141 -33.12 17.13 -4.35
C THR A 141 -31.80 16.54 -3.86
N ARG A 142 -31.66 15.21 -3.83
CA ARG A 142 -30.40 14.54 -3.49
C ARG A 142 -29.40 14.74 -4.63
N GLN A 143 -28.61 15.80 -4.55
CA GLN A 143 -27.22 15.72 -5.01
C GLN A 143 -26.51 14.68 -4.15
N ALA A 144 -25.87 13.70 -4.78
CA ALA A 144 -25.08 12.69 -4.10
C ALA A 144 -23.87 13.36 -3.41
N SER A 145 -24.00 13.62 -2.12
CA SER A 145 -22.90 14.10 -1.29
C SER A 145 -22.04 12.91 -0.83
N LEU A 146 -20.72 13.06 -0.95
CA LEU A 146 -19.67 12.08 -0.65
C LEU A 146 -19.65 11.58 0.81
N SER A 147 -20.42 12.19 1.70
CA SER A 147 -20.53 11.77 3.11
C SER A 147 -21.19 10.40 3.32
N ASN A 148 -21.92 9.86 2.33
CA ASN A 148 -22.50 8.51 2.41
C ASN A 148 -21.48 7.38 2.19
N PHE A 149 -20.32 7.65 1.58
CA PHE A 149 -19.29 6.63 1.33
C PHE A 149 -18.43 6.33 2.57
N VAL A 150 -18.20 7.33 3.41
CA VAL A 150 -17.43 7.17 4.66
C VAL A 150 -18.21 6.36 5.71
N ALA A 151 -19.54 6.48 5.73
CA ALA A 151 -20.40 5.75 6.68
C ALA A 151 -20.40 4.22 6.44
N MET A 152 -20.20 3.76 5.20
CA MET A 152 -20.11 2.31 4.88
C MET A 152 -18.78 1.67 5.28
N ARG A 153 -17.68 2.44 5.40
CA ARG A 153 -16.40 1.89 5.89
C ARG A 153 -16.42 1.65 7.41
N HIS A 154 -17.11 2.50 8.18
CA HIS A 154 -17.18 2.35 9.64
C HIS A 154 -18.17 1.28 10.12
N SER A 155 -19.25 1.00 9.37
CA SER A 155 -20.24 -0.02 9.76
C SER A 155 -19.68 -1.45 9.72
N ARG A 156 -18.69 -1.71 8.86
CA ARG A 156 -18.04 -3.03 8.75
C ARG A 156 -17.14 -3.35 9.95
N VAL A 157 -16.49 -2.34 10.53
CA VAL A 157 -15.61 -2.47 11.71
C VAL A 157 -16.42 -2.64 13.02
N GLN A 158 -17.66 -2.13 13.05
CA GLN A 158 -18.50 -2.19 14.24
C GLN A 158 -19.22 -3.54 14.41
N LEU A 159 -19.44 -4.28 13.31
CA LEU A 159 -20.02 -5.63 13.36
C LEU A 159 -19.04 -6.70 13.87
N GLU A 160 -17.73 -6.47 13.72
CA GLU A 160 -16.68 -7.40 14.20
C GLU A 160 -16.34 -7.20 15.69
N ARG A 161 -16.73 -6.08 16.30
CA ARG A 161 -16.47 -5.80 17.74
C ARG A 161 -17.52 -6.36 18.70
N SER A 162 -18.66 -6.86 18.21
CA SER A 162 -19.70 -7.49 19.03
C SER A 162 -19.68 -9.02 18.84
N GLY A 163 -18.67 -9.67 19.41
CA GLY A 163 -18.53 -11.13 19.35
C GLY A 163 -17.56 -11.65 20.38
N ALA A 164 -17.88 -11.51 21.67
CA ALA A 164 -17.21 -12.25 22.73
C ALA A 164 -18.05 -13.50 23.09
N GLU A 165 -17.33 -14.62 23.20
CA GLU A 165 -17.72 -15.90 23.79
C GLU A 165 -18.61 -16.85 22.98
N ARG A 166 -17.96 -17.79 22.27
CA ARG A 166 -18.06 -19.23 22.59
C ARG A 166 -16.97 -20.05 21.87
N GLN A 167 -16.34 -20.91 22.67
CA GLN A 167 -15.31 -21.88 22.31
C GLN A 167 -15.80 -22.91 21.28
N GLY A 168 -14.88 -23.39 20.43
CA GLY A 168 -15.02 -24.66 19.73
C GLY A 168 -14.28 -24.69 18.39
N ALA A 169 -13.16 -25.40 18.35
CA ALA A 169 -12.33 -25.61 17.16
C ALA A 169 -13.12 -26.20 15.98
N VAL A 170 -13.00 -25.59 14.79
CA VAL A 170 -13.27 -26.26 13.51
C VAL A 170 -12.31 -25.69 12.45
N LEU A 171 -11.54 -26.57 11.83
CA LEU A 171 -10.64 -26.30 10.71
C LEU A 171 -11.48 -25.96 9.46
N ASP A 172 -11.31 -24.77 8.89
CA ASP A 172 -11.99 -24.35 7.66
C ASP A 172 -11.19 -24.81 6.42
N PHE A 173 -11.50 -26.02 5.96
CA PHE A 173 -10.98 -26.65 4.73
C PHE A 173 -11.97 -26.46 3.56
N SER A 174 -12.45 -25.24 3.28
CA SER A 174 -13.54 -25.04 2.29
C SER A 174 -13.16 -24.37 0.96
N ALA A 175 -11.89 -24.02 0.72
CA ALA A 175 -11.51 -23.45 -0.59
C ALA A 175 -11.11 -24.50 -1.65
N SER A 176 -10.65 -25.69 -1.25
CA SER A 176 -10.04 -26.67 -2.16
C SER A 176 -10.91 -27.90 -2.46
N THR A 177 -12.06 -28.05 -1.79
CA THR A 177 -12.96 -29.21 -1.96
C THR A 177 -14.13 -28.93 -2.90
N ASN A 178 -14.46 -27.65 -3.17
CA ASN A 178 -15.51 -27.29 -4.13
C ASN A 178 -15.16 -27.65 -5.58
N SER A 179 -13.87 -27.77 -5.92
CA SER A 179 -13.42 -28.21 -7.24
C SER A 179 -13.45 -29.73 -7.45
N LEU A 180 -13.65 -30.53 -6.38
CA LEU A 180 -13.67 -31.99 -6.44
C LEU A 180 -15.09 -32.59 -6.50
N PHE A 181 -16.13 -31.80 -6.19
CA PHE A 181 -17.53 -32.22 -6.25
C PHE A 181 -18.32 -31.59 -7.40
N ALA A 182 -17.65 -30.95 -8.37
CA ALA A 182 -18.28 -30.53 -9.61
C ALA A 182 -18.69 -31.79 -10.41
N THR A 183 -19.97 -32.12 -10.37
CA THR A 183 -20.54 -33.24 -11.14
C THR A 183 -20.55 -32.92 -12.64
N PRO A 184 -20.19 -33.88 -13.52
CA PRO A 184 -20.29 -33.67 -14.96
C PRO A 184 -21.76 -33.68 -15.39
N LEU A 185 -22.11 -32.76 -16.29
CA LEU A 185 -23.46 -32.62 -16.85
C LEU A 185 -23.85 -33.85 -17.67
N GLY A 186 -24.83 -34.61 -17.18
CA GLY A 186 -25.39 -35.77 -17.84
C GLY A 186 -26.88 -35.96 -17.54
N HIS A 187 -27.72 -35.51 -18.48
CA HIS A 187 -29.07 -35.97 -18.83
C HIS A 187 -30.07 -36.38 -17.72
N ARG A 188 -31.18 -35.62 -17.58
CA ARG A 188 -32.56 -36.17 -17.55
C ARG A 188 -33.67 -35.13 -17.47
N GLY A 189 -34.74 -35.37 -18.25
CA GLY A 189 -36.11 -35.35 -17.73
C GLY A 189 -36.97 -34.11 -18.01
N SER A 190 -37.76 -34.22 -19.08
CA SER A 190 -38.85 -33.32 -19.52
C SER A 190 -39.66 -32.64 -18.40
N ARG A 191 -39.59 -31.30 -18.36
CA ARG A 191 -40.69 -30.40 -17.97
C ARG A 191 -40.73 -29.24 -18.97
N SER A 192 -41.84 -29.13 -19.68
CA SER A 192 -42.14 -28.05 -20.62
C SER A 192 -42.34 -26.73 -19.87
N GLY A 193 -41.27 -25.95 -19.77
CA GLY A 193 -41.24 -24.54 -19.38
C GLY A 193 -40.02 -23.92 -20.07
N THR A 194 -40.22 -22.82 -20.77
CA THR A 194 -39.29 -22.15 -21.69
C THR A 194 -37.87 -21.97 -21.11
N LEU A 195 -36.92 -22.76 -21.61
CA LEU A 195 -35.48 -22.63 -21.39
C LEU A 195 -34.88 -21.60 -22.35
N VAL A 196 -35.27 -20.33 -22.21
CA VAL A 196 -34.69 -19.23 -23.00
C VAL A 196 -34.01 -18.17 -22.10
N ASP A 197 -34.29 -18.14 -20.79
CA ASP A 197 -33.92 -16.98 -19.96
C ASP A 197 -32.55 -17.05 -19.25
N ALA A 198 -31.93 -18.23 -19.09
CA ALA A 198 -30.65 -18.34 -18.36
C ALA A 198 -29.45 -17.88 -19.22
N ASP A 199 -29.36 -18.36 -20.45
CA ASP A 199 -28.32 -17.97 -21.41
C ASP A 199 -28.49 -16.49 -21.83
N GLU A 200 -29.73 -15.99 -21.91
CA GLU A 200 -30.01 -14.58 -22.21
C GLU A 200 -29.63 -13.66 -21.06
N TRP A 201 -29.82 -14.06 -19.79
CA TRP A 201 -29.42 -13.27 -18.63
C TRP A 201 -27.89 -13.19 -18.48
N GLU A 202 -27.18 -14.29 -18.71
CA GLU A 202 -25.70 -14.30 -18.76
C GLU A 202 -25.16 -13.48 -19.94
N ALA A 203 -25.80 -13.58 -21.11
CA ALA A 203 -25.44 -12.78 -22.28
C ALA A 203 -25.77 -11.28 -22.09
N GLN A 204 -26.84 -10.95 -21.38
CA GLN A 204 -27.22 -9.57 -21.03
C GLN A 204 -26.19 -8.98 -20.06
N GLN A 205 -25.79 -9.70 -19.01
CA GLN A 205 -24.73 -9.28 -18.09
C GLN A 205 -23.38 -9.14 -18.79
N ALA A 206 -23.05 -10.04 -19.73
CA ALA A 206 -21.83 -9.94 -20.52
C ALA A 206 -21.84 -8.73 -21.48
N ARG A 207 -23.00 -8.40 -22.07
CA ARG A 207 -23.19 -7.19 -22.91
C ARG A 207 -23.11 -5.91 -22.09
N GLU A 208 -23.80 -5.84 -20.95
CA GLU A 208 -23.73 -4.71 -20.02
C GLU A 208 -22.33 -4.54 -19.43
N GLY A 209 -21.64 -5.65 -19.14
CA GLY A 209 -20.23 -5.66 -18.73
C GLY A 209 -19.30 -5.15 -19.83
N ALA A 210 -19.52 -5.51 -21.09
CA ALA A 210 -18.75 -5.02 -22.23
C ALA A 210 -19.03 -3.54 -22.54
N GLU A 211 -20.26 -3.07 -22.35
CA GLU A 211 -20.61 -1.64 -22.44
C GLU A 211 -20.00 -0.83 -21.29
N PHE A 212 -19.94 -1.40 -20.08
CA PHE A 212 -19.25 -0.80 -18.95
C PHE A 212 -17.74 -0.73 -19.15
N ALA A 213 -17.14 -1.79 -19.70
CA ALA A 213 -15.72 -1.80 -20.08
C ALA A 213 -15.41 -0.68 -21.08
N ARG A 214 -16.29 -0.44 -22.06
CA ARG A 214 -16.17 0.69 -23.01
C ARG A 214 -16.35 2.07 -22.36
N GLN A 215 -16.87 2.14 -21.14
CA GLN A 215 -17.11 3.38 -20.40
C GLN A 215 -16.08 3.62 -19.28
N ALA A 216 -15.02 2.82 -19.22
CA ALA A 216 -13.92 2.94 -18.26
C ALA A 216 -13.26 4.34 -18.23
N GLY A 217 -13.30 5.08 -19.34
CA GLY A 217 -12.81 6.47 -19.39
C GLY A 217 -13.54 7.45 -18.46
N LYS A 218 -14.80 7.17 -18.06
CA LYS A 218 -15.53 7.99 -17.08
C LYS A 218 -15.02 7.84 -15.65
N LEU A 219 -14.32 6.75 -15.35
CA LEU A 219 -13.77 6.46 -14.03
C LEU A 219 -12.41 7.15 -13.77
N LYS A 220 -11.83 7.81 -14.78
CA LYS A 220 -10.55 8.51 -14.66
C LYS A 220 -10.42 9.41 -13.42
N PRO A 221 -11.40 10.27 -13.07
CA PRO A 221 -11.28 11.12 -11.89
C PRO A 221 -11.21 10.32 -10.59
N VAL A 222 -11.96 9.23 -10.50
CA VAL A 222 -11.96 8.33 -9.34
C VAL A 222 -10.61 7.63 -9.22
N LEU A 223 -10.07 7.12 -10.33
CA LEU A 223 -8.74 6.49 -10.33
C LEU A 223 -7.63 7.46 -9.95
N ILE A 224 -7.68 8.71 -10.45
CA ILE A 224 -6.71 9.75 -10.10
C ILE A 224 -6.78 10.06 -8.59
N GLN A 225 -7.97 10.22 -8.04
CA GLN A 225 -8.18 10.45 -6.61
C GLN A 225 -7.63 9.29 -5.78
N ALA A 226 -7.89 8.05 -6.19
CA ALA A 226 -7.40 6.88 -5.48
C ALA A 226 -5.87 6.75 -5.53
N ILE A 227 -5.22 7.20 -6.63
CA ILE A 227 -3.75 7.32 -6.68
C ILE A 227 -3.24 8.46 -5.78
N ASP A 228 -3.94 9.60 -5.71
CA ASP A 228 -3.61 10.68 -4.77
C ASP A 228 -3.66 10.21 -3.31
N GLU A 229 -4.62 9.34 -2.96
CA GLU A 229 -4.69 8.71 -1.64
C GLU A 229 -3.45 7.86 -1.35
N VAL A 230 -2.96 7.08 -2.32
CA VAL A 230 -1.71 6.30 -2.18
C VAL A 230 -0.50 7.22 -2.00
N ILE A 231 -0.42 8.34 -2.72
CA ILE A 231 0.65 9.32 -2.57
C ILE A 231 0.62 9.90 -1.15
N GLY A 232 -0.55 10.38 -0.70
CA GLY A 232 -0.73 10.94 0.63
C GLY A 232 -0.35 9.94 1.73
N GLU A 233 -0.73 8.67 1.60
CA GLU A 233 -0.35 7.63 2.55
C GLU A 233 1.17 7.42 2.62
N VAL A 234 1.87 7.36 1.48
CA VAL A 234 3.34 7.23 1.45
C VAL A 234 4.01 8.45 2.08
N GLU A 235 3.40 9.64 1.96
CA GLU A 235 3.91 10.85 2.58
C GLU A 235 3.79 10.83 4.11
N THR A 236 2.64 10.43 4.64
CA THR A 236 2.33 10.41 6.09
C THR A 236 2.82 9.16 6.81
N THR A 237 3.24 8.12 6.08
CA THR A 237 3.62 6.81 6.64
C THR A 237 4.54 6.90 7.87
N HIS A 238 5.51 7.82 7.88
CA HIS A 238 6.44 7.95 9.01
C HIS A 238 5.76 8.46 10.28
N GLU A 239 4.81 9.38 10.16
CA GLU A 239 4.04 9.92 11.28
C GLU A 239 3.05 8.90 11.80
N ASP A 240 2.43 8.13 10.90
CA ASP A 240 1.51 7.05 11.25
C ASP A 240 2.20 5.94 12.04
N VAL A 241 3.38 5.50 11.59
CA VAL A 241 4.20 4.52 12.32
C VAL A 241 4.65 5.11 13.67
N ALA A 242 5.04 6.38 13.72
CA ALA A 242 5.48 7.04 14.94
C ALA A 242 4.36 7.13 16.01
N ARG A 243 3.08 7.16 15.61
CA ARG A 243 1.94 7.15 16.53
C ARG A 243 1.92 5.93 17.45
N GLY A 244 2.37 4.77 16.95
CA GLY A 244 2.48 3.52 17.72
C GLY A 244 3.64 3.48 18.72
N ALA A 245 4.54 4.47 18.70
CA ALA A 245 5.79 4.40 19.48
C ALA A 245 5.60 4.35 21.00
N LYS A 246 4.50 4.94 21.51
CA LYS A 246 4.17 4.98 22.94
C LYS A 246 3.93 3.60 23.56
N GLU A 247 3.45 2.66 22.75
CA GLU A 247 3.12 1.29 23.18
C GLU A 247 4.39 0.42 23.25
N HIS A 248 5.37 0.71 22.41
CA HIS A 248 6.60 -0.08 22.27
C HIS A 248 7.75 0.35 23.16
N ILE A 249 7.84 1.64 23.50
CA ILE A 249 8.95 2.20 24.26
C ILE A 249 8.45 2.55 25.66
N HIS A 250 9.21 2.14 26.67
CA HIS A 250 8.93 2.46 28.07
C HIS A 250 10.01 3.37 28.68
N SER A 251 9.70 3.97 29.83
CA SER A 251 10.63 4.85 30.53
C SER A 251 11.83 4.05 31.05
N SER A 252 13.01 4.67 31.04
CA SER A 252 14.27 4.08 31.48
C SER A 252 14.74 2.87 30.66
N GLU A 253 14.19 2.67 29.46
CA GLU A 253 14.71 1.68 28.51
C GLU A 253 16.00 2.17 27.83
N VAL A 254 16.79 1.21 27.35
CA VAL A 254 18.01 1.46 26.57
C VAL A 254 17.81 0.84 25.19
N ILE A 255 17.55 1.68 24.22
CA ILE A 255 17.21 1.28 22.85
C ILE A 255 18.48 1.25 22.00
N LEU A 256 18.72 0.17 21.28
CA LEU A 256 19.78 0.11 20.27
C LEU A 256 19.20 0.35 18.87
N THR A 257 19.86 1.18 18.07
CA THR A 257 19.53 1.42 16.66
C THR A 257 20.80 1.48 15.81
N LEU A 258 20.66 1.26 14.51
CA LEU A 258 21.75 1.28 13.54
C LEU A 258 21.44 2.23 12.39
N GLY A 259 22.45 2.98 11.95
CA GLY A 259 22.42 3.81 10.75
C GLY A 259 21.51 5.03 10.88
N HIS A 260 20.97 5.49 9.74
CA HIS A 260 19.97 6.56 9.71
C HIS A 260 18.69 6.08 9.05
N SER A 261 17.65 5.87 9.85
CA SER A 261 16.29 5.61 9.36
C SER A 261 15.37 6.74 9.77
N ARG A 262 14.79 7.43 8.79
CA ARG A 262 13.80 8.51 9.00
C ARG A 262 12.58 8.02 9.79
N THR A 263 12.16 6.77 9.56
CA THR A 263 11.03 6.15 10.28
C THR A 263 11.39 5.91 11.75
N VAL A 264 12.56 5.35 12.04
CA VAL A 264 13.02 5.12 13.42
C VAL A 264 13.25 6.46 14.13
N GLU A 265 13.82 7.45 13.44
CA GLU A 265 14.04 8.79 13.99
C GLU A 265 12.71 9.43 14.43
N ALA A 266 11.69 9.44 13.56
CA ALA A 266 10.37 9.96 13.88
C ALA A 266 9.70 9.18 15.02
N PHE A 267 9.84 7.85 15.02
CA PHE A 267 9.33 6.96 16.06
C PHE A 267 9.93 7.27 17.44
N LEU A 268 11.26 7.42 17.52
CA LEU A 268 11.96 7.77 18.76
C LEU A 268 11.61 9.19 19.24
N LYS A 269 11.55 10.17 18.33
CA LYS A 269 11.16 11.55 18.65
C LYS A 269 9.74 11.64 19.20
N GLN A 270 8.81 10.87 18.64
CA GLN A 270 7.43 10.82 19.13
C GLN A 270 7.35 10.15 20.51
N ALA A 271 8.04 9.04 20.74
CA ALA A 271 8.07 8.39 22.04
C ALA A 271 8.68 9.26 23.15
N PHE A 272 9.67 10.11 22.82
CA PHE A 272 10.37 10.94 23.81
C PHE A 272 9.52 12.09 24.38
N ARG A 273 8.44 12.44 23.69
CA ARG A 273 7.44 13.41 24.17
C ARG A 273 6.76 12.91 25.45
N ASP A 274 6.48 11.61 25.49
CA ASP A 274 5.75 10.97 26.58
C ASP A 274 6.66 10.34 27.63
N ARG A 275 7.80 9.76 27.21
CA ARG A 275 8.66 8.94 28.08
C ARG A 275 10.13 9.29 27.93
N LYS A 276 10.90 9.13 29.00
CA LYS A 276 12.36 9.37 28.99
C LYS A 276 13.09 8.03 28.94
N PHE A 277 13.98 7.88 27.96
CA PHE A 277 14.77 6.68 27.70
C PHE A 277 16.11 7.09 27.06
N THR A 278 17.04 6.14 26.96
CA THR A 278 18.35 6.37 26.34
C THR A 278 18.46 5.60 25.04
N VAL A 279 19.07 6.19 24.02
CA VAL A 279 19.30 5.56 22.72
C VAL A 279 20.79 5.35 22.49
N ILE A 280 21.16 4.14 22.13
CA ILE A 280 22.50 3.77 21.65
C ILE A 280 22.42 3.67 20.14
N VAL A 281 23.25 4.46 19.46
CA VAL A 281 23.31 4.52 18.00
C VAL A 281 24.64 3.93 17.54
N LEU A 282 24.57 2.95 16.65
CA LEU A 282 25.73 2.41 15.95
C LEU A 282 26.05 3.28 14.74
N GLU A 283 27.31 3.61 14.54
CA GLU A 283 27.73 4.55 13.49
C GLU A 283 27.52 4.02 12.07
N SER A 284 27.51 2.70 11.86
CA SER A 284 27.33 2.04 10.54
C SER A 284 28.45 2.37 9.54
N ALA A 285 29.68 2.02 9.91
CA ALA A 285 30.81 2.04 9.00
C ALA A 285 30.53 1.10 7.81
N PRO A 286 30.84 1.49 6.56
CA PRO A 286 31.65 2.66 6.14
C PRO A 286 30.84 3.94 5.87
N SER A 287 29.51 3.89 5.95
CA SER A 287 28.64 5.02 5.58
C SER A 287 28.53 6.13 6.63
N PHE A 288 28.82 5.80 7.90
CA PHE A 288 28.74 6.69 9.08
C PHE A 288 27.40 7.41 9.26
N LEU A 289 26.32 6.89 8.67
CA LEU A 289 24.97 7.47 8.73
C LEU A 289 24.44 7.60 10.17
N GLY A 290 24.87 6.72 11.07
CA GLY A 290 24.48 6.77 12.48
C GLY A 290 24.91 8.07 13.19
N GLN A 291 25.99 8.72 12.74
CA GLN A 291 26.43 9.99 13.31
C GLN A 291 25.38 11.11 13.07
N ALA A 292 24.80 11.16 11.87
CA ALA A 292 23.72 12.08 11.54
C ALA A 292 22.46 11.78 12.37
N MET A 293 22.12 10.49 12.57
CA MET A 293 21.00 10.10 13.42
C MET A 293 21.20 10.54 14.87
N ALA A 294 22.40 10.33 15.43
CA ALA A 294 22.75 10.74 16.78
C ALA A 294 22.62 12.26 16.96
N GLY A 295 23.13 13.06 15.99
CA GLY A 295 22.97 14.51 16.00
C GLY A 295 21.51 14.97 15.96
N ASN A 296 20.68 14.33 15.13
CA ASN A 296 19.25 14.63 15.02
C ASN A 296 18.45 14.28 16.29
N LEU A 297 18.82 13.20 16.98
CA LEU A 297 18.19 12.78 18.23
C LEU A 297 18.67 13.65 19.41
N ALA A 298 19.95 14.00 19.46
CA ALA A 298 20.52 14.93 20.45
C ALA A 298 19.87 16.31 20.35
N SER A 299 19.63 16.81 19.13
CA SER A 299 18.91 18.06 18.89
C SER A 299 17.46 18.05 19.40
N ALA A 300 16.84 16.86 19.50
CA ALA A 300 15.53 16.67 20.09
C ALA A 300 15.56 16.47 21.63
N GLY A 301 16.74 16.54 22.25
CA GLY A 301 16.94 16.39 23.69
C GLY A 301 16.97 14.94 24.18
N ILE A 302 17.10 13.96 23.27
CA ILE A 302 17.15 12.54 23.62
C ILE A 302 18.57 12.18 24.06
N PRO A 303 18.77 11.56 25.24
CA PRO A 303 20.06 11.02 25.65
C PRO A 303 20.54 9.97 24.63
N THR A 304 21.59 10.31 23.89
CA THR A 304 22.11 9.49 22.79
C THR A 304 23.57 9.15 23.01
N ILE A 305 23.92 7.89 22.78
CA ILE A 305 25.29 7.38 22.92
C ILE A 305 25.68 6.80 21.56
N LEU A 306 26.70 7.39 20.93
CA LEU A 306 27.26 6.88 19.68
C LEU A 306 28.35 5.85 20.00
N ILE A 307 28.31 4.69 19.35
CA ILE A 307 29.24 3.58 19.56
C ILE A 307 29.70 3.02 18.19
N PRO A 308 30.97 2.61 18.05
CA PRO A 308 31.42 1.90 16.85
C PRO A 308 30.79 0.51 16.74
N ASP A 309 30.57 0.04 15.52
CA ASP A 309 29.90 -1.23 15.25
C ASP A 309 30.64 -2.43 15.87
N ALA A 310 31.96 -2.34 16.01
CA ALA A 310 32.80 -3.37 16.64
C ALA A 310 32.49 -3.57 18.15
N SER A 311 32.00 -2.55 18.83
CA SER A 311 31.68 -2.60 20.28
C SER A 311 30.26 -3.07 20.56
N LEU A 312 29.51 -3.48 19.52
CA LEU A 312 28.13 -3.95 19.59
C LEU A 312 27.91 -5.05 20.63
N HIS A 313 28.71 -6.12 20.60
CA HIS A 313 28.56 -7.24 21.54
C HIS A 313 28.86 -6.84 22.98
N ALA A 314 29.79 -5.90 23.19
CA ALA A 314 30.14 -5.44 24.53
C ALA A 314 29.01 -4.65 25.20
N ILE A 315 28.22 -3.90 24.42
CA ILE A 315 27.13 -3.08 24.95
C ILE A 315 25.79 -3.80 25.02
N MET A 316 25.59 -4.86 24.23
CA MET A 316 24.33 -5.60 24.11
C MET A 316 23.71 -6.06 25.44
N PRO A 317 24.46 -6.48 26.48
CA PRO A 317 23.87 -6.83 27.77
C PRO A 317 23.04 -5.71 28.42
N ARG A 318 23.43 -4.45 28.19
CA ARG A 318 22.77 -3.24 28.73
C ARG A 318 21.55 -2.80 27.91
N VAL A 319 21.46 -3.24 26.66
CA VAL A 319 20.35 -2.91 25.76
C VAL A 319 19.10 -3.67 26.20
N THR A 320 17.94 -3.01 26.19
CA THR A 320 16.65 -3.65 26.48
C THR A 320 16.00 -4.18 25.21
N LYS A 321 16.08 -3.43 24.11
CA LYS A 321 15.50 -3.79 22.81
C LYS A 321 16.25 -3.15 21.65
N VAL A 322 16.17 -3.79 20.49
CA VAL A 322 16.76 -3.31 19.24
C VAL A 322 15.66 -2.81 18.32
N LEU A 323 15.79 -1.58 17.83
CA LEU A 323 14.93 -0.98 16.81
C LEU A 323 15.70 -0.86 15.51
N LEU A 324 15.12 -1.37 14.42
CA LEU A 324 15.70 -1.30 13.09
C LEU A 324 14.75 -0.67 12.09
N GLY A 325 15.31 -0.04 11.06
CA GLY A 325 14.60 0.32 9.85
C GLY A 325 14.82 -0.73 8.77
N ALA A 326 13.82 -0.98 7.94
CA ALA A 326 13.97 -1.82 6.75
C ALA A 326 14.11 -0.96 5.49
N HIS A 327 14.90 -1.43 4.54
CA HIS A 327 14.89 -0.96 3.15
C HIS A 327 13.79 -1.66 2.36
N SER A 328 13.65 -2.97 2.50
CA SER A 328 12.51 -3.74 1.98
C SER A 328 12.24 -4.99 2.82
N VAL A 329 11.01 -5.49 2.77
CA VAL A 329 10.58 -6.73 3.44
C VAL A 329 10.07 -7.69 2.37
N SER A 330 10.57 -8.92 2.38
CA SER A 330 10.18 -9.98 1.44
C SER A 330 8.94 -10.74 1.93
N ALA A 331 8.29 -11.50 1.04
CA ALA A 331 7.07 -12.23 1.38
C ALA A 331 7.28 -13.39 2.37
N ASN A 332 8.50 -13.90 2.50
CA ASN A 332 8.87 -14.83 3.56
C ASN A 332 8.99 -14.18 4.96
N GLY A 333 8.81 -12.86 5.06
CA GLY A 333 8.95 -12.10 6.29
C GLY A 333 10.39 -11.74 6.67
N GLY A 334 11.38 -12.09 5.83
CA GLY A 334 12.75 -11.58 5.94
C GLY A 334 12.85 -10.15 5.45
N LEU A 335 13.90 -9.44 5.84
CA LEU A 335 14.08 -8.04 5.47
C LEU A 335 15.48 -7.76 4.95
N PHE A 336 15.57 -6.74 4.11
CA PHE A 336 16.81 -6.09 3.73
C PHE A 336 16.95 -4.81 4.51
N ALA A 337 18.06 -4.64 5.21
CA ALA A 337 18.41 -3.43 5.96
C ALA A 337 19.84 -3.01 5.62
N LEU A 338 20.27 -1.87 6.17
CA LEU A 338 21.63 -1.38 5.99
C LEU A 338 22.67 -2.40 6.48
N ALA A 339 23.83 -2.46 5.82
CA ALA A 339 24.96 -3.28 6.26
C ALA A 339 25.27 -3.09 7.75
N GLY A 340 25.62 -4.20 8.42
CA GLY A 340 25.82 -4.27 9.87
C GLY A 340 24.54 -4.58 10.66
N SER A 341 23.36 -4.46 10.05
CA SER A 341 22.10 -4.81 10.71
C SER A 341 22.03 -6.29 11.06
N LEU A 342 22.57 -7.19 10.24
CA LEU A 342 22.58 -8.62 10.54
C LEU A 342 23.42 -8.91 11.78
N ALA A 343 24.58 -8.26 11.93
CA ALA A 343 25.43 -8.40 13.12
C ALA A 343 24.70 -7.92 14.38
N ALA A 344 24.00 -6.78 14.31
CA ALA A 344 23.17 -6.24 15.41
C ALA A 344 22.08 -7.22 15.83
N VAL A 345 21.38 -7.81 14.87
CA VAL A 345 20.30 -8.78 15.12
C VAL A 345 20.83 -10.10 15.67
N LEU A 346 21.95 -10.61 15.15
CA LEU A 346 22.58 -11.82 15.67
C LEU A 346 23.05 -11.63 17.12
N ALA A 347 23.66 -10.48 17.43
CA ALA A 347 24.01 -10.10 18.79
C ALA A 347 22.77 -9.97 19.69
N ALA A 348 21.67 -9.41 19.18
CA ALA A 348 20.42 -9.32 19.92
C ALA A 348 19.90 -10.72 20.27
N LYS A 349 19.95 -11.65 19.31
CA LYS A 349 19.52 -13.04 19.50
C LYS A 349 20.37 -13.79 20.51
N THR A 350 21.70 -13.64 20.49
CA THR A 350 22.59 -14.29 21.48
C THR A 350 22.32 -13.80 22.90
N HIS A 351 21.93 -12.53 23.05
CA HIS A 351 21.58 -11.92 24.34
C HIS A 351 20.07 -11.93 24.66
N ALA A 352 19.26 -12.67 23.90
CA ALA A 352 17.80 -12.77 24.05
C ALA A 352 17.08 -11.41 24.12
N LYS A 353 17.54 -10.43 23.34
CA LYS A 353 16.94 -9.10 23.23
C LYS A 353 15.94 -9.08 22.07
N PRO A 354 14.73 -8.54 22.27
CA PRO A 354 13.74 -8.46 21.19
C PRO A 354 14.17 -7.45 20.12
N VAL A 355 13.96 -7.84 18.85
CA VAL A 355 14.19 -7.02 17.66
C VAL A 355 12.86 -6.58 17.08
N VAL A 356 12.65 -5.27 17.02
CA VAL A 356 11.45 -4.64 16.44
C VAL A 356 11.86 -3.84 15.21
N VAL A 357 11.15 -4.05 14.11
CA VAL A 357 11.42 -3.41 12.83
C VAL A 357 10.35 -2.38 12.56
N THR A 358 10.74 -1.12 12.39
CA THR A 358 9.83 -0.03 12.03
C THR A 358 9.88 0.20 10.52
N THR A 359 8.75 0.02 9.83
CA THR A 359 8.69 0.17 8.38
C THR A 359 7.29 0.49 7.88
N GLY A 360 7.20 1.14 6.72
CA GLY A 360 5.95 1.32 6.01
C GLY A 360 5.58 0.10 5.17
N GLN A 361 4.28 -0.11 4.95
CA GLN A 361 3.77 -1.17 4.08
C GLN A 361 4.23 -1.06 2.62
N PHE A 362 4.47 0.16 2.12
CA PHE A 362 4.97 0.37 0.75
C PHE A 362 6.34 -0.28 0.47
N LYS A 363 7.07 -0.70 1.51
CA LYS A 363 8.35 -1.42 1.38
C LYS A 363 8.18 -2.95 1.28
N PHE A 364 6.98 -3.47 1.48
CA PHE A 364 6.70 -4.91 1.42
C PHE A 364 6.65 -5.36 -0.02
N ALA A 365 7.52 -6.29 -0.39
CA ALA A 365 7.62 -6.85 -1.72
C ALA A 365 7.00 -8.26 -1.76
N PRO A 366 6.21 -8.59 -2.81
CA PRO A 366 5.61 -9.91 -2.95
C PRO A 366 6.62 -11.01 -3.30
N VAL A 367 7.88 -10.65 -3.56
CA VAL A 367 8.93 -11.63 -3.88
C VAL A 367 9.25 -12.47 -2.65
N TRP A 368 9.24 -13.79 -2.82
CA TRP A 368 9.36 -14.73 -1.70
C TRP A 368 10.73 -14.69 -1.02
N ASN A 369 11.79 -14.85 -1.80
CA ASN A 369 13.15 -14.86 -1.30
C ASN A 369 14.08 -14.27 -2.34
N LEU A 370 14.71 -13.14 -2.02
CA LEU A 370 15.72 -12.50 -2.86
C LEU A 370 17.13 -12.73 -2.32
N TYR A 371 17.34 -13.57 -1.29
CA TYR A 371 18.63 -13.68 -0.61
C TYR A 371 19.82 -13.90 -1.57
N HIS A 372 19.69 -14.81 -2.53
CA HIS A 372 20.76 -15.11 -3.49
C HIS A 372 20.98 -14.02 -4.54
N GLU A 373 19.94 -13.24 -4.87
CA GLU A 373 20.00 -12.21 -5.90
C GLU A 373 20.36 -10.84 -5.32
N TYR A 374 19.94 -10.54 -4.10
CA TYR A 374 20.09 -9.24 -3.48
C TYR A 374 21.47 -9.06 -2.83
N ASP A 375 21.95 -10.08 -2.10
CA ASP A 375 23.23 -10.08 -1.37
C ASP A 375 24.44 -10.06 -2.33
N ALA A 376 24.33 -10.78 -3.45
CA ALA A 376 25.40 -10.88 -4.43
C ALA A 376 25.53 -9.66 -5.38
N LEU A 377 24.58 -8.71 -5.34
CA LEU A 377 24.51 -7.68 -6.38
C LEU A 377 24.72 -6.26 -5.87
N ASP A 378 24.42 -5.89 -4.61
CA ASP A 378 24.48 -4.49 -4.16
C ASP A 378 25.76 -4.06 -3.44
N PHE A 379 26.81 -3.90 -4.26
CA PHE A 379 28.04 -3.26 -3.85
C PHE A 379 28.03 -1.77 -4.18
N GLN A 380 28.47 -0.95 -3.22
CA GLN A 380 28.84 0.43 -3.50
C GLN A 380 30.27 0.50 -4.04
N GLY A 381 30.66 1.67 -4.55
CA GLY A 381 32.05 1.90 -4.91
C GLY A 381 32.95 1.78 -3.66
N PRO A 382 34.25 1.48 -3.81
CA PRO A 382 35.15 1.27 -2.66
C PRO A 382 35.45 2.55 -1.87
N GLY A 383 35.13 3.73 -2.42
CA GLY A 383 35.44 5.04 -1.83
C GLY A 383 35.06 5.23 -0.35
N PRO A 384 33.87 4.82 0.12
CA PRO A 384 33.53 4.90 1.55
C PRO A 384 34.44 4.07 2.45
N VAL A 385 35.00 2.96 1.95
CA VAL A 385 35.85 2.04 2.73
C VAL A 385 37.28 2.53 2.82
N ILE A 386 37.87 2.96 1.70
CA ILE A 386 39.29 3.35 1.59
C ILE A 386 39.53 4.86 1.66
N GLY A 387 38.49 5.68 1.60
CA GLY A 387 38.59 7.13 1.45
C GLY A 387 38.86 7.55 0.00
N TYR A 388 38.67 8.84 -0.29
CA TYR A 388 38.90 9.44 -1.61
C TYR A 388 40.27 10.11 -1.73
N ASP A 389 41.05 10.09 -0.64
CA ASP A 389 42.32 10.79 -0.54
C ASP A 389 43.37 10.05 -1.38
N HIS A 390 44.09 10.82 -2.20
CA HIS A 390 44.84 10.38 -3.39
C HIS A 390 46.06 9.46 -3.18
N THR A 391 46.11 8.64 -2.13
CA THR A 391 47.03 7.49 -2.01
C THR A 391 46.60 6.28 -2.84
N GLY A 392 45.61 6.43 -3.72
CA GLY A 392 45.59 5.70 -4.97
C GLY A 392 44.50 6.21 -5.92
N GLY A 393 44.87 6.44 -7.18
CA GLY A 393 43.90 6.60 -8.26
C GLY A 393 43.17 5.26 -8.44
N GLY A 394 41.96 5.15 -7.90
CA GLY A 394 41.26 3.87 -7.69
C GLY A 394 41.68 3.13 -6.41
N GLY A 395 42.14 3.87 -5.39
CA GLY A 395 43.17 3.51 -4.40
C GLY A 395 42.97 2.37 -3.42
N GLY A 396 42.76 1.16 -3.91
CA GLY A 396 43.26 -0.02 -3.22
C GLY A 396 44.80 -0.10 -3.32
N PHE A 397 45.46 -0.67 -2.32
CA PHE A 397 46.82 -1.15 -2.48
C PHE A 397 46.87 -2.22 -3.58
N GLU A 398 47.96 -2.28 -4.34
CA GLU A 398 48.15 -3.35 -5.32
C GLU A 398 48.01 -4.73 -4.65
N GLY A 399 47.06 -5.55 -5.14
CA GLY A 399 46.75 -6.85 -4.55
C GLY A 399 45.65 -6.86 -3.47
N VAL A 400 44.98 -5.74 -3.18
CA VAL A 400 43.84 -5.68 -2.25
C VAL A 400 42.53 -5.50 -3.01
N GLU A 401 41.64 -6.48 -2.90
CA GLU A 401 40.26 -6.38 -3.36
C GLU A 401 39.39 -5.71 -2.28
N VAL A 402 38.72 -4.63 -2.64
CA VAL A 402 37.84 -3.88 -1.73
C VAL A 402 36.39 -4.10 -2.15
N SER A 403 35.58 -4.56 -1.21
CA SER A 403 34.14 -4.80 -1.40
C SER A 403 33.34 -4.06 -0.33
N ASP A 404 32.30 -3.35 -0.74
CA ASP A 404 31.40 -2.58 0.13
C ASP A 404 29.95 -3.02 -0.09
N PRO A 405 29.49 -4.11 0.58
CA PRO A 405 28.08 -4.51 0.52
C PRO A 405 27.22 -3.45 1.22
N HIS A 406 26.17 -2.97 0.53
CA HIS A 406 25.33 -1.89 1.06
C HIS A 406 24.23 -2.37 2.02
N TYR A 407 23.67 -3.54 1.73
CA TYR A 407 22.52 -4.10 2.43
C TYR A 407 22.85 -5.48 3.00
N ASP A 408 22.29 -5.76 4.18
CA ASP A 408 22.28 -7.08 4.79
C ASP A 408 20.90 -7.70 4.66
N TYR A 409 20.87 -9.02 4.45
CA TYR A 409 19.65 -9.81 4.60
C TYR A 409 19.51 -10.34 6.03
N ILE A 410 18.37 -10.06 6.64
CA ILE A 410 18.00 -10.59 7.96
C ILE A 410 16.87 -11.59 7.79
N ARG A 411 17.11 -12.81 8.27
CA ARG A 411 16.14 -13.90 8.24
C ARG A 411 14.94 -13.63 9.16
N PRO A 412 13.73 -14.08 8.77
CA PRO A 412 12.51 -13.86 9.54
C PRO A 412 12.57 -14.39 10.98
N GLU A 413 13.31 -15.48 11.26
CA GLU A 413 13.36 -16.08 12.60
C GLU A 413 14.17 -15.27 13.61
N LEU A 414 14.82 -14.20 13.16
CA LEU A 414 15.57 -13.30 14.02
C LEU A 414 14.76 -12.05 14.43
N ILE A 415 13.58 -11.87 13.83
CA ILE A 415 12.74 -10.69 14.00
C ILE A 415 11.55 -11.07 14.88
N ASN A 416 11.23 -10.23 15.86
CA ASN A 416 10.09 -10.48 16.75
C ASN A 416 8.82 -9.78 16.27
N LEU A 417 8.95 -8.55 15.77
CA LEU A 417 7.81 -7.69 15.47
C LEU A 417 8.09 -6.70 14.36
N TYR A 418 7.11 -6.49 13.47
CA TYR A 418 7.06 -5.39 12.52
C TYR A 418 6.06 -4.34 13.01
N ALA A 419 6.54 -3.14 13.30
CA ALA A 419 5.72 -1.97 13.59
C ALA A 419 5.46 -1.20 12.29
N THR A 420 4.21 -1.21 11.82
CA THR A 420 3.79 -0.60 10.54
C THR A 420 2.73 0.47 10.74
N ASN A 421 2.34 1.15 9.65
CA ASN A 421 1.32 2.21 9.67
C ASN A 421 -0.10 1.69 9.94
N VAL A 422 -0.37 0.41 9.70
CA VAL A 422 -1.69 -0.21 9.95
C VAL A 422 -1.74 -0.90 11.31
N GLY A 423 -0.59 -1.29 11.84
CA GLY A 423 -0.45 -1.91 13.15
C GLY A 423 0.81 -2.76 13.27
N ASP A 424 0.86 -3.52 14.36
CA ASP A 424 1.96 -4.40 14.67
C ASP A 424 1.68 -5.82 14.20
N HIS A 425 2.66 -6.43 13.54
CA HIS A 425 2.50 -7.73 12.92
C HIS A 425 3.71 -8.64 13.18
N PRO A 426 3.49 -9.93 13.51
CA PRO A 426 4.57 -10.89 13.54
C PRO A 426 5.05 -11.20 12.10
N PRO A 427 6.29 -11.67 11.92
CA PRO A 427 6.82 -12.03 10.60
C PRO A 427 5.95 -13.02 9.81
N SER A 428 5.27 -13.94 10.50
CA SER A 428 4.37 -14.92 9.87
C SER A 428 3.13 -14.30 9.22
N TYR A 429 2.69 -13.12 9.68
CA TYR A 429 1.50 -12.45 9.17
C TYR A 429 1.80 -11.59 7.92
N ILE A 430 3.07 -11.33 7.63
CA ILE A 430 3.51 -10.49 6.51
C ILE A 430 2.99 -11.00 5.16
N TYR A 431 2.99 -12.32 4.96
CA TYR A 431 2.45 -12.93 3.75
C TYR A 431 0.98 -12.56 3.50
N ARG A 432 0.16 -12.52 4.57
CA ARG A 432 -1.24 -12.14 4.47
C ARG A 432 -1.42 -10.66 4.12
N ILE A 433 -0.60 -9.78 4.72
CA ILE A 433 -0.63 -8.35 4.38
C ILE A 433 -0.28 -8.14 2.90
N ILE A 434 0.71 -8.87 2.39
CA ILE A 434 1.11 -8.80 0.98
C ILE A 434 -0.01 -9.29 0.06
N LYS A 435 -0.68 -10.40 0.40
CA LYS A 435 -1.87 -10.90 -0.32
C LYS A 435 -3.05 -9.92 -0.29
N GLU A 436 -3.21 -9.19 0.81
CA GLU A 436 -4.24 -8.16 0.96
C GLU A 436 -3.87 -6.87 0.21
N ALA A 437 -2.58 -6.60 -0.04
CA ALA A 437 -2.08 -5.39 -0.68
C ALA A 437 -1.82 -5.53 -2.20
N TYR A 438 -1.56 -6.74 -2.69
CA TYR A 438 -1.20 -7.01 -4.09
C TYR A 438 -1.99 -8.16 -4.67
N ASP A 439 -2.21 -8.12 -5.98
CA ASP A 439 -2.84 -9.21 -6.72
C ASP A 439 -1.82 -10.27 -7.15
N ASP A 440 -2.23 -11.54 -7.13
CA ASP A 440 -1.37 -12.69 -7.50
C ASP A 440 -0.88 -12.60 -8.97
N GLU A 441 -1.63 -11.91 -9.85
CA GLU A 441 -1.28 -11.70 -11.27
C GLU A 441 -0.10 -10.77 -11.50
N ASP A 442 0.22 -9.88 -10.55
CA ASP A 442 1.23 -8.83 -10.72
C ASP A 442 2.47 -9.06 -9.85
N ILE A 443 2.66 -10.27 -9.32
CA ILE A 443 3.87 -10.61 -8.56
C ILE A 443 5.11 -10.39 -9.44
N GLU A 444 5.04 -10.85 -10.69
CA GLU A 444 6.04 -10.61 -11.74
C GLU A 444 5.56 -9.46 -12.66
N LEU A 445 6.39 -8.43 -12.83
CA LEU A 445 6.11 -7.26 -13.68
C LEU A 445 6.78 -7.38 -15.04
#